data_AF-A0A9W6GT25-F1
#
_entry.id   AF-A0A9W6GT25-F1
#
_cell.length_a   1.000
_cell.length_b   1.000
_cell.length_c   1.000
_cell.angle_alpha   90.00
_cell.angle_beta   90.00
_cell.angle_gamma   90.00
#
_symmetry.space_group_name_H-M   'P 1'
#
loop_
_entity.id
_entity.type
_entity.pdbx_description
1 polymer ?
#
loop_
_entity_poly.entity_id
_entity_poly.type
_entity_poly.pdbx_seq_one_letter_code
_entity_poly.pdbx_strand_id
1 'polypeptide(L)'
;MALKHDLRKYIELLIQQELAISEVYLFGSRAYGTGSFRSDCDLIVRSAPIRPTKSSALRTFAIEHCPALDFFLCTEARAISAANDSSVHAADLATLIDKLDATPLWTREGGFVDFAFRDTGDWTFDVAEVVHFKMTTMR
;
A
#
# COMPACT_ATOMS: atom_id res chain seq x y z
N MET A 1 -12.67 -11.78 15.21
CA MET A 1 -11.65 -12.71 14.70
C MET A 1 -10.59 -11.91 13.95
N ALA A 2 -9.43 -12.48 13.62
CA ALA A 2 -8.50 -11.84 12.68
C ALA A 2 -8.88 -12.25 11.25
N LEU A 3 -8.93 -11.30 10.32
CA LEU A 3 -9.11 -11.55 8.90
C LEU A 3 -7.73 -11.68 8.26
N LYS A 4 -7.50 -12.81 7.59
CA LYS A 4 -6.25 -13.10 6.90
C LYS A 4 -6.31 -12.57 5.47
N HIS A 5 -5.34 -11.74 5.11
CA HIS A 5 -5.22 -11.06 3.82
C HIS A 5 -3.98 -11.54 3.07
N ASP A 6 -4.03 -11.56 1.74
CA ASP A 6 -2.92 -11.97 0.86
C ASP A 6 -2.48 -10.76 0.03
N LEU A 7 -1.37 -10.13 0.43
CA LEU A 7 -0.89 -8.90 -0.19
C LEU A 7 -0.51 -9.14 -1.66
N ARG A 8 0.05 -10.30 -1.99
CA ARG A 8 0.45 -10.62 -3.37
C ARG A 8 -0.76 -10.59 -4.29
N LYS A 9 -1.85 -11.24 -3.89
CA LYS A 9 -3.11 -11.24 -4.67
C LYS A 9 -3.66 -9.83 -4.87
N TYR A 10 -3.59 -8.97 -3.86
CA TYR A 10 -4.03 -7.59 -4.01
C TYR A 10 -3.14 -6.81 -4.98
N ILE A 11 -1.82 -6.99 -4.95
CA ILE A 11 -0.93 -6.34 -5.90
C ILE A 11 -1.18 -6.86 -7.33
N GLU A 12 -1.37 -8.18 -7.51
CA GLU A 12 -1.71 -8.79 -8.80
C GLU A 12 -3.00 -8.20 -9.39
N LEU A 13 -4.04 -8.05 -8.58
CA LEU A 13 -5.30 -7.40 -8.99
C LEU A 13 -5.09 -5.92 -9.30
N LEU A 14 -4.35 -5.21 -8.46
CA LEU A 14 -4.09 -3.78 -8.62
C LEU A 14 -3.37 -3.49 -9.93
N ILE A 15 -2.30 -4.21 -10.26
CA ILE A 15 -1.53 -3.98 -11.49
C ILE A 15 -2.29 -4.39 -12.76
N GLN A 16 -3.29 -5.26 -12.65
CA GLN A 16 -4.21 -5.59 -13.75
C GLN A 16 -5.23 -4.48 -14.01
N GLN A 17 -5.73 -3.83 -12.96
CA GLN A 17 -6.69 -2.73 -13.06
C GLN A 17 -6.01 -1.40 -13.44
N GLU A 18 -4.82 -1.15 -12.87
CA GLU A 18 -4.07 0.09 -13.03
C GLU A 18 -2.78 -0.16 -13.83
N LEU A 19 -2.93 -0.30 -15.15
CA LEU A 19 -1.84 -0.50 -16.12
C LEU A 19 -0.83 0.65 -16.21
N ALA A 20 -0.99 1.69 -15.40
CA ALA A 20 -0.05 2.78 -15.24
C ALA A 20 1.02 2.53 -14.17
N ILE A 21 0.81 1.58 -13.26
CA ILE A 21 1.71 1.34 -12.11
C ILE A 21 3.03 0.74 -12.58
N SER A 22 4.15 1.40 -12.30
CA SER A 22 5.49 0.93 -12.64
C SER A 22 6.15 0.17 -11.51
N GLU A 23 5.94 0.60 -10.26
CA GLU A 23 6.60 0.04 -9.08
C GLU A 23 5.65 0.06 -7.87
N VAL A 24 5.78 -0.93 -7.00
CA VAL A 24 5.09 -1.05 -5.71
C VAL A 24 6.09 -1.38 -4.62
N TYR A 25 6.03 -0.62 -3.52
CA TYR A 25 6.86 -0.82 -2.32
C TYR A 25 5.98 -0.92 -1.08
N LEU A 26 6.43 -1.68 -0.08
CA LEU A 26 5.86 -1.75 1.25
C LEU A 26 6.67 -0.89 2.20
N PHE A 27 6.00 -0.13 3.07
CA PHE A 27 6.69 0.58 4.15
C PHE A 27 5.84 0.61 5.42
N GLY A 28 6.32 1.32 6.43
CA GLY A 28 5.57 1.54 7.66
C GLY A 28 5.56 0.33 8.60
N SER A 29 4.70 0.40 9.62
CA SER A 29 4.76 -0.52 10.78
C SER A 29 4.53 -2.00 10.45
N ARG A 30 3.87 -2.29 9.32
CA ARG A 30 3.66 -3.67 8.84
C ARG A 30 4.88 -4.26 8.14
N ALA A 31 5.73 -3.45 7.51
CA ALA A 31 7.00 -3.92 6.97
C ALA A 31 7.89 -4.56 8.08
N TYR A 32 7.75 -4.07 9.31
CA TYR A 32 8.51 -4.53 10.46
C TYR A 32 7.86 -5.65 11.29
N GLY A 33 6.69 -6.15 10.90
CA GLY A 33 6.04 -7.26 11.62
C GLY A 33 5.68 -6.91 13.07
N THR A 34 5.25 -5.66 13.33
CA THR A 34 4.95 -5.16 14.69
C THR A 34 3.78 -5.87 15.39
N GLY A 35 3.13 -6.84 14.75
CA GLY A 35 2.00 -7.60 15.32
C GLY A 35 0.76 -6.75 15.61
N SER A 36 0.75 -5.50 15.15
CA SER A 36 -0.39 -4.60 15.33
C SER A 36 -1.49 -4.98 14.34
N PHE A 37 -2.53 -5.65 14.86
CA PHE A 37 -3.77 -5.94 14.13
C PHE A 37 -4.55 -4.68 13.70
N ARG A 38 -4.14 -3.49 14.16
CA ARG A 38 -4.80 -2.19 13.90
C ARG A 38 -4.04 -1.26 12.96
N SER A 39 -2.81 -1.62 12.57
CA SER A 39 -2.06 -0.78 11.63
C SER A 39 -2.71 -0.80 10.24
N ASP A 40 -2.30 0.09 9.34
CA ASP A 40 -2.59 -0.02 7.91
C ASP A 40 -1.37 -0.64 7.19
N CYS A 41 -1.58 -1.19 5.99
CA CYS A 41 -0.54 -1.76 5.14
C CYS A 41 -0.17 -0.68 4.14
N ASP A 42 0.87 0.07 4.48
CA ASP A 42 1.28 1.25 3.73
C ASP A 42 2.07 0.84 2.47
N LEU A 43 1.54 1.21 1.31
CA LEU A 43 2.10 0.84 0.01
C LEU A 43 2.44 2.09 -0.79
N ILE A 44 3.70 2.24 -1.20
CA ILE A 44 4.07 3.26 -2.18
C ILE A 44 3.78 2.71 -3.57
N VAL A 45 3.04 3.48 -4.36
CA VAL A 45 2.73 3.18 -5.76
C VAL A 45 3.33 4.25 -6.65
N ARG A 46 4.18 3.86 -7.59
CA ARG A 46 4.72 4.76 -8.61
C ARG A 46 4.00 4.51 -9.93
N SER A 47 3.65 5.59 -10.63
CA SER A 47 3.06 5.51 -11.97
C SER A 47 4.03 5.91 -13.06
N ALA A 48 3.82 5.34 -14.25
CA ALA A 48 4.47 5.78 -15.47
C ALA A 48 4.08 7.23 -15.81
N PRO A 49 4.99 8.05 -16.35
CA PRO A 49 4.75 9.49 -16.59
C PRO A 49 3.61 9.81 -17.55
N ILE A 50 3.35 8.91 -18.51
CA ILE A 50 2.46 9.17 -19.66
C ILE A 50 0.98 9.14 -19.25
N ARG A 51 0.62 8.30 -18.27
CA ARG A 51 -0.74 8.17 -17.75
C ARG A 51 -0.65 7.86 -16.27
N PRO A 52 -0.68 8.86 -15.38
CA PRO A 52 -0.55 8.61 -13.96
C PRO A 52 -1.79 7.92 -13.40
N THR A 53 -1.58 6.97 -12.50
CA THR A 53 -2.65 6.42 -11.65
C THR A 53 -3.20 7.54 -10.78
N LYS A 54 -4.53 7.58 -10.60
CA LYS A 54 -5.17 8.58 -9.76
C LYS A 54 -5.32 8.06 -8.34
N SER A 55 -5.07 8.90 -7.34
CA SER A 55 -5.31 8.55 -5.93
C SER A 55 -6.74 8.07 -5.68
N SER A 56 -7.73 8.61 -6.41
CA SER A 56 -9.13 8.15 -6.33
C SER A 56 -9.31 6.68 -6.70
N ALA A 57 -8.57 6.18 -7.71
CA ALA A 57 -8.65 4.79 -8.12
C ALA A 57 -8.03 3.86 -7.06
N LEU A 58 -6.89 4.24 -6.50
CA LEU A 58 -6.24 3.52 -5.40
C LEU A 58 -7.14 3.46 -4.15
N ARG A 59 -7.80 4.57 -3.82
CA ARG A 59 -8.75 4.61 -2.71
C ARG A 59 -9.95 3.70 -2.95
N THR A 60 -10.54 3.73 -4.14
CA THR A 60 -11.65 2.83 -4.51
C THR A 60 -11.20 1.37 -4.41
N PHE A 61 -10.01 1.04 -4.92
CA PHE A 61 -9.45 -0.31 -4.82
C PHE A 61 -9.34 -0.79 -3.37
N ALA A 62 -8.79 0.04 -2.47
CA ALA A 62 -8.70 -0.30 -1.05
C ALA A 62 -10.08 -0.55 -0.44
N ILE A 63 -11.06 0.31 -0.71
CA ILE A 63 -12.44 0.16 -0.21
C ILE A 63 -13.08 -1.15 -0.70
N GLU A 64 -12.88 -1.51 -1.96
CA GLU A 64 -13.49 -2.68 -2.59
C GLU A 64 -12.85 -4.00 -2.19
N HIS A 65 -11.52 -4.03 -1.99
CA HIS A 65 -10.76 -5.26 -1.83
C HIS A 65 -10.16 -5.48 -0.44
N CYS A 66 -9.65 -4.42 0.19
CA CYS A 66 -9.02 -4.49 1.51
C CYS A 66 -8.85 -3.09 2.11
N PRO A 67 -9.77 -2.65 3.00
CA PRO A 67 -9.72 -1.33 3.62
C PRO A 67 -8.49 -1.09 4.51
N ALA A 68 -7.72 -2.14 4.81
CA ALA A 68 -6.48 -2.05 5.57
C ALA A 68 -5.26 -1.70 4.71
N LEU A 69 -5.42 -1.53 3.38
CA LEU A 69 -4.38 -1.01 2.50
C LEU A 69 -4.44 0.52 2.48
N ASP A 70 -3.33 1.18 2.80
CA ASP A 70 -3.16 2.62 2.54
C ASP A 70 -2.16 2.81 1.40
N PHE A 71 -2.60 3.49 0.34
CA PHE A 71 -1.79 3.70 -0.84
C PHE A 71 -1.22 5.11 -0.86
N PHE A 72 0.09 5.20 -1.04
CA PHE A 72 0.82 6.43 -1.21
C PHE A 72 1.23 6.56 -2.67
N LEU A 73 0.58 7.47 -3.41
CA LEU A 73 0.95 7.76 -4.79
C LEU A 73 2.26 8.56 -4.79
N CYS A 74 3.29 8.01 -5.41
CA CYS A 74 4.59 8.62 -5.54
C CYS A 74 4.73 9.34 -6.88
N THR A 75 4.92 10.66 -6.81
CA THR A 75 5.33 11.49 -7.95
C THR A 75 6.69 12.09 -7.63
N GLU A 76 7.70 11.73 -8.42
CA GLU A 76 9.09 12.16 -8.22
C GLU A 76 9.61 11.82 -6.81
N ALA A 77 9.78 12.82 -5.94
CA ALA A 77 10.30 12.68 -4.59
C ALA A 77 9.25 12.90 -3.49
N ARG A 78 7.96 12.78 -3.85
CA ARG A 78 6.82 12.97 -2.95
C ARG A 78 5.89 11.78 -3.00
N ALA A 79 5.57 11.23 -1.83
CA ALA A 79 4.52 10.24 -1.62
C ALA A 79 3.31 10.90 -0.95
N ILE A 80 2.10 10.74 -1.50
CA ILE A 80 0.85 11.28 -0.96
C ILE A 80 -0.15 10.15 -0.70
N SER A 81 -0.64 10.01 0.53
CA SER A 81 -1.69 9.06 0.89
C SER A 81 -2.97 9.34 0.11
N ALA A 82 -3.53 8.30 -0.51
CA ALA A 82 -4.81 8.34 -1.20
C ALA A 82 -6.00 8.37 -0.26
N ALA A 83 -5.80 8.04 1.03
CA ALA A 83 -6.84 8.00 2.04
C ALA A 83 -7.06 9.35 2.72
N ASN A 84 -5.99 10.07 3.06
CA ASN A 84 -6.07 11.26 3.91
C ASN A 84 -5.22 12.47 3.44
N ASP A 85 -4.62 12.40 2.26
CA ASP A 85 -3.76 13.43 1.67
C ASP A 85 -2.52 13.81 2.51
N SER A 86 -2.17 13.01 3.53
CA SER A 86 -0.87 13.13 4.19
C SER A 86 0.24 12.87 3.19
N SER A 87 1.38 13.54 3.35
CA SER A 87 2.47 13.39 2.39
C SER A 87 3.84 13.40 3.04
N VAL A 88 4.74 12.63 2.43
CA VAL A 88 6.15 12.55 2.78
C VAL A 88 6.96 13.00 1.58
N HIS A 89 7.97 13.82 1.85
CA HIS A 89 8.85 14.38 0.85
C HIS A 89 10.31 14.05 1.16
N ALA A 90 11.10 13.92 0.09
CA ALA A 90 12.54 13.80 0.10
C ALA A 90 13.17 14.58 -1.08
N ALA A 91 14.50 14.55 -1.19
CA ALA A 91 15.22 15.19 -2.29
C ALA A 91 15.04 14.45 -3.62
N ASP A 92 15.00 13.12 -3.57
CA ASP A 92 14.79 12.22 -4.70
C ASP A 92 14.07 10.94 -4.22
N LEU A 93 13.73 10.07 -5.18
CA LEU A 93 13.06 8.81 -4.88
C LEU A 93 13.91 7.89 -4.01
N ALA A 94 15.22 7.78 -4.26
CA ALA A 94 16.08 6.89 -3.48
C ALA A 94 16.08 7.30 -2.00
N THR A 95 16.22 8.61 -1.74
CA THR A 95 16.13 9.18 -0.40
C THR A 95 14.74 8.97 0.22
N LEU A 96 13.66 9.02 -0.57
CA LEU A 96 12.31 8.76 -0.08
C LEU A 96 12.14 7.30 0.34
N ILE A 97 12.59 6.37 -0.50
CA ILE A 97 12.58 4.93 -0.22
C ILE A 97 13.40 4.61 1.02
N ASP A 98 14.62 5.14 1.13
CA ASP A 98 15.49 4.94 2.30
C ASP A 98 14.88 5.55 3.56
N LYS A 99 14.33 6.77 3.47
CA LYS A 99 13.69 7.46 4.61
C LYS A 99 12.49 6.70 5.15
N LEU A 100 11.76 6.01 4.28
CA LEU A 100 10.59 5.21 4.64
C LEU A 100 10.95 3.75 4.94
N ASP A 101 12.22 3.36 4.77
CA ASP A 101 12.68 1.97 4.77
C ASP A 101 11.78 1.08 3.89
N ALA A 102 11.46 1.59 2.71
CA ALA A 102 10.47 0.98 1.83
C ALA A 102 11.08 -0.24 1.11
N THR A 103 10.47 -1.39 1.32
CA THR A 103 10.87 -2.66 0.71
C THR A 103 10.19 -2.80 -0.67
N PRO A 104 10.92 -3.02 -1.77
CA PRO A 104 10.30 -3.28 -3.07
C PRO A 104 9.46 -4.56 -2.99
N LEU A 105 8.29 -4.56 -3.64
CA LEU A 105 7.44 -5.75 -3.76
C LEU A 105 7.28 -6.18 -5.21
N TRP A 106 7.13 -5.22 -6.11
CA TRP A 106 6.92 -5.47 -7.52
C TRP A 106 7.45 -4.33 -8.38
N THR A 107 8.01 -4.67 -9.54
CA THR A 107 8.34 -3.71 -10.60
C THR A 107 7.81 -4.22 -11.93
N ARG A 108 7.49 -3.31 -12.86
CA ARG A 108 7.02 -3.66 -14.20
C ARG A 108 8.05 -4.44 -15.00
N GLU A 109 9.32 -4.11 -14.84
CA GLU A 109 10.41 -4.70 -15.61
C GLU A 109 10.91 -6.02 -14.99
N GLY A 110 10.87 -6.15 -13.66
CA GLY A 110 11.39 -7.31 -12.93
C GLY A 110 10.33 -8.26 -12.36
N GLY A 111 9.05 -7.87 -12.35
CA GLY A 111 7.99 -8.62 -11.70
C GLY A 111 8.05 -8.55 -10.18
N PHE A 112 7.53 -9.59 -9.51
CA PHE A 112 7.57 -9.71 -8.05
C PHE A 112 8.98 -10.03 -7.57
N VAL A 113 9.40 -9.36 -6.48
CA VAL A 113 10.62 -9.74 -5.77
C VAL A 113 10.32 -10.85 -4.75
N ASP A 114 11.36 -11.52 -4.26
CA ASP A 114 11.22 -12.44 -3.14
C ASP A 114 10.97 -11.64 -1.86
N PHE A 115 9.78 -11.79 -1.28
CA PHE A 115 9.33 -11.09 -0.09
C PHE A 115 8.47 -12.02 0.75
N ALA A 116 8.57 -11.85 2.07
CA ALA A 116 7.70 -12.45 3.05
C ALA A 116 7.60 -11.52 4.25
N PHE A 117 6.41 -11.42 4.85
CA PHE A 117 6.28 -10.81 6.15
C PHE A 117 7.01 -11.65 7.19
N ARG A 118 7.71 -11.00 8.12
CA ARG A 118 8.58 -11.69 9.09
C ARG A 118 7.83 -12.58 10.07
N ASP A 119 6.59 -12.23 10.39
CA ASP A 119 5.72 -12.91 11.34
C ASP A 119 5.06 -14.17 10.74
N THR A 120 4.68 -14.12 9.47
CA THR A 120 4.00 -15.24 8.78
C THR A 120 4.93 -16.08 7.93
N GLY A 121 6.05 -15.53 7.47
CA GLY A 121 6.95 -16.20 6.53
C GLY A 121 6.38 -16.31 5.11
N ASP A 122 5.30 -15.58 4.80
CA ASP A 122 4.67 -15.54 3.48
C ASP A 122 4.12 -14.12 3.16
N TRP A 123 3.33 -13.99 2.09
CA TRP A 123 2.72 -12.72 1.66
C TRP A 123 1.45 -12.34 2.43
N THR A 124 1.14 -13.06 3.49
CA THR A 124 -0.12 -12.89 4.22
C THR A 124 0.06 -12.11 5.51
N PHE A 125 -0.97 -11.35 5.85
CA PHE A 125 -1.02 -10.54 7.07
C PHE A 125 -2.42 -10.59 7.67
N ASP A 126 -2.50 -10.41 8.99
CA ASP A 126 -3.75 -10.42 9.73
C ASP A 126 -4.18 -9.00 10.11
N VAL A 127 -5.47 -8.73 9.95
CA VAL A 127 -6.10 -7.48 10.38
C VAL A 127 -7.20 -7.81 11.39
N ALA A 128 -7.34 -7.00 12.44
CA ALA A 128 -8.48 -7.13 13.33
C ALA A 128 -9.76 -6.95 12.52
N GLU A 129 -10.74 -7.84 12.69
CA GLU A 129 -12.08 -7.66 12.15
C GLU A 129 -12.62 -6.31 12.63
N VAL A 130 -12.64 -5.33 11.73
CA VAL A 130 -13.14 -3.99 12.02
C VAL A 130 -14.63 -4.12 12.28
N VAL A 131 -15.03 -4.05 13.54
CA VAL A 131 -16.42 -3.81 13.91
C VAL A 131 -16.81 -2.49 13.26
N HIS A 132 -17.68 -2.54 12.24
CA HIS A 132 -18.18 -1.38 11.52
C HIS A 132 -18.44 -0.21 12.47
N PHE A 133 -17.66 0.87 12.34
CA PHE A 133 -17.99 2.12 13.00
C PHE A 133 -19.33 2.60 12.44
N LYS A 134 -20.36 2.62 13.28
CA LYS A 134 -21.63 3.28 12.95
C LYS A 134 -21.32 4.73 12.60
N MET A 135 -21.56 5.11 11.34
CA MET A 135 -21.69 6.52 10.98
C MET A 135 -22.77 7.13 11.88
N THR A 136 -22.36 7.95 12.84
CA THR A 136 -23.29 8.73 13.64
C THR A 136 -23.64 9.94 12.80
N THR A 137 -24.77 9.90 12.10
CA THR A 137 -25.38 11.11 11.57
C THR A 137 -25.87 11.94 12.75
N MET A 138 -25.28 13.12 12.95
CA MET A 138 -25.93 14.15 13.74
C MET A 138 -27.20 14.57 12.99
N ARG A 139 -28.35 14.40 13.65
CA ARG A 139 -29.62 14.99 13.24
C ARG A 139 -29.65 16.47 13.59
#